data_AF-A0A375JBQ2-F1
#
_entry.id   AF-A0A375JBQ2-F1
#
_cell.length_a   1.000
_cell.length_b   1.000
_cell.length_c   1.000
_cell.angle_alpha   90.00
_cell.angle_beta   90.00
_cell.angle_gamma   90.00
#
_symmetry.space_group_name_H-M   'P 1'
#
loop_
_entity.id
_entity.type
_entity.pdbx_description
1 polymer ?
#
loop_
_entity_poly.entity_id
_entity_poly.type
_entity_poly.pdbx_seq_one_letter_code
_entity_poly.pdbx_strand_id
1 'polypeptide(L)'
;MTFSAEDLGCPLPPADLADRRLATTTLDLERVALWRIHRAHLDPIYYNRRAPGVIQYRFDAAGGEFGVLYAASSFAACMAEAVIRERFQGLRLPLLLDEDELSSRCICRLAVDDRRPLVLADLTGPLTALGMDARVFSVTDYLGPNLWSSALHAAFPWIDGLYLG
;
A
#
# COMPACT_ATOMS: atom_id res chain seq x y z
N MET A 1 19.60 14.55 2.53
CA MET A 1 20.27 13.59 3.44
C MET A 1 20.35 12.27 2.70
N THR A 2 21.49 11.59 2.76
CA THR A 2 21.66 10.26 2.15
C THR A 2 21.51 9.24 3.28
N PHE A 3 20.46 8.42 3.23
CA PHE A 3 20.23 7.36 4.21
C PHE A 3 20.95 6.08 3.78
N SER A 4 21.39 5.27 4.74
CA SER A 4 21.87 3.91 4.51
C SER A 4 20.78 2.87 4.76
N ALA A 5 21.01 1.62 4.34
CA ALA A 5 20.09 0.51 4.64
C ALA A 5 20.03 0.20 6.15
N GLU A 6 21.10 0.50 6.89
CA GLU A 6 21.13 0.34 8.35
C GLU A 6 20.25 1.40 9.03
N ASP A 7 20.34 2.66 8.59
CA ASP A 7 19.50 3.75 9.11
C ASP A 7 18.00 3.47 8.97
N LEU A 8 17.61 2.82 7.87
CA LEU A 8 16.20 2.54 7.56
C LEU A 8 15.73 1.15 7.99
N GLY A 9 16.62 0.32 8.54
CA GLY A 9 16.32 -1.06 8.93
C GLY A 9 15.89 -1.99 7.79
N CYS A 10 16.05 -1.57 6.53
CA CYS A 10 15.66 -2.32 5.34
C CYS A 10 16.57 -1.95 4.15
N PRO A 11 16.69 -2.80 3.11
CA PRO A 11 17.50 -2.47 1.94
C PRO A 11 16.95 -1.23 1.22
N LEU A 12 17.85 -0.45 0.61
CA LEU A 12 17.48 0.64 -0.28
C LEU A 12 17.13 0.12 -1.67
N PRO A 13 16.27 0.82 -2.43
CA PRO A 13 16.13 0.58 -3.86
C PRO A 13 17.51 0.70 -4.55
N PRO A 14 17.94 -0.31 -5.31
CA PRO A 14 19.24 -0.28 -5.96
C PRO A 14 19.22 0.65 -7.17
N ALA A 15 20.37 1.22 -7.53
CA ALA A 15 20.46 2.19 -8.63
C ALA A 15 20.10 1.59 -10.01
N ASP A 16 20.27 0.28 -10.18
CA ASP A 16 19.94 -0.49 -11.39
C ASP A 16 18.50 -1.04 -11.37
N LEU A 17 17.61 -0.54 -10.49
CA LEU A 17 16.25 -1.08 -10.34
C LEU A 17 15.47 -1.12 -11.67
N ALA A 18 15.63 -0.11 -12.52
CA ALA A 18 14.95 -0.05 -13.83
C ALA A 18 15.39 -1.15 -14.81
N ASP A 19 16.59 -1.71 -14.62
CA ASP A 19 17.12 -2.79 -15.45
C ASP A 19 16.77 -4.18 -14.90
N ARG A 20 16.19 -4.25 -13.69
CA ARG A 20 15.82 -5.50 -13.03
C ARG A 20 14.47 -6.02 -13.51
N ARG A 21 14.31 -7.34 -13.46
CA ARG A 21 13.07 -8.00 -13.82
C ARG A 21 12.02 -7.81 -12.71
N LEU A 22 10.95 -7.08 -13.04
CA LEU A 22 9.76 -6.96 -12.20
C LEU A 22 8.78 -8.11 -12.48
N ALA A 23 8.41 -8.85 -11.44
CA ALA A 23 7.27 -9.76 -11.51
C ALA A 23 5.96 -8.95 -11.50
N THR A 24 4.98 -9.39 -12.30
CA THR A 24 3.71 -8.69 -12.42
C THR A 24 2.55 -9.65 -12.30
N THR A 25 1.44 -9.10 -11.83
CA THR A 25 0.14 -9.76 -11.84
C THR A 25 -0.89 -8.81 -12.47
N THR A 26 -1.99 -9.38 -12.95
CA THR A 26 -3.05 -8.62 -13.60
C THR A 26 -4.36 -8.83 -12.85
N LEU A 27 -4.99 -7.73 -12.43
CA LEU A 27 -6.30 -7.76 -11.78
C LEU A 27 -7.38 -7.28 -12.74
N ASP A 28 -8.24 -8.21 -13.13
CA ASP A 28 -9.49 -7.91 -13.81
C ASP A 28 -10.59 -7.68 -12.75
N LEU A 29 -11.02 -6.42 -12.58
CA LEU A 29 -11.97 -6.03 -11.53
C LEU A 29 -13.41 -6.54 -11.77
N GLU A 30 -13.66 -7.11 -12.94
CA GLU A 30 -14.91 -7.79 -13.25
C GLU A 30 -14.95 -9.20 -12.69
N ARG A 31 -13.77 -9.80 -12.51
CA ARG A 31 -13.59 -11.15 -11.99
C ARG A 31 -13.16 -11.15 -10.53
N VAL A 32 -12.44 -10.11 -10.12
CA VAL A 32 -11.91 -9.93 -8.76
C VAL A 32 -12.55 -8.70 -8.13
N ALA A 33 -13.20 -8.86 -6.99
CA ALA A 33 -13.72 -7.72 -6.25
C ALA A 33 -12.57 -6.99 -5.56
N LEU A 34 -12.44 -5.69 -5.80
CA LEU A 34 -11.51 -4.82 -5.10
C LEU A 34 -12.31 -3.90 -4.18
N TRP A 35 -12.09 -4.00 -2.88
CA TRP A 35 -12.82 -3.29 -1.85
C TRP A 35 -11.95 -2.22 -1.22
N ARG A 36 -12.59 -1.14 -0.76
CA ARG A 36 -11.93 -0.09 0.01
C ARG A 36 -12.83 0.34 1.15
N ILE A 37 -12.22 0.47 2.33
CA ILE A 37 -12.79 1.23 3.46
C ILE A 37 -12.06 2.57 3.52
N HIS A 38 -12.80 3.67 3.50
CA HIS A 38 -12.26 5.02 3.57
C HIS A 38 -13.01 5.86 4.61
N ARG A 39 -12.46 7.03 4.95
CA ARG A 39 -13.17 8.00 5.81
C ARG A 39 -14.33 8.60 5.01
N ALA A 40 -15.49 8.71 5.64
CA ALA A 40 -16.72 9.16 5.00
C ALA A 40 -16.66 10.60 4.46
N HIS A 41 -15.78 11.44 5.02
CA HIS A 41 -15.56 12.81 4.55
C HIS A 41 -14.62 12.91 3.33
N LEU A 42 -14.09 11.78 2.84
CA LEU A 42 -13.22 11.70 1.66
C LEU A 42 -13.93 10.95 0.54
N ASP A 43 -13.61 11.30 -0.71
CA ASP A 43 -14.10 10.57 -1.88
C ASP A 43 -13.65 9.10 -1.89
N PRO A 44 -14.47 8.18 -2.43
CA PRO A 44 -14.10 6.78 -2.63
C PRO A 44 -12.80 6.57 -3.42
N ILE A 45 -12.45 7.52 -4.30
CA ILE A 45 -11.21 7.57 -5.10
C ILE A 45 -10.32 8.72 -4.61
N TYR A 46 -10.11 8.82 -3.30
CA TYR A 46 -9.11 9.71 -2.72
C TYR A 46 -7.73 9.04 -2.66
N TYR A 47 -6.69 9.69 -3.17
CA TYR A 47 -5.31 9.20 -3.09
C TYR A 47 -4.56 9.93 -1.97
N ASN A 48 -4.05 9.18 -0.97
CA ASN A 48 -3.28 9.76 0.12
C ASN A 48 -1.96 10.31 -0.42
N ARG A 49 -1.70 11.59 -0.18
CA ARG A 49 -0.48 12.26 -0.64
C ARG A 49 0.23 12.89 0.54
N ARG A 50 1.55 12.71 0.59
CA ARG A 50 2.39 13.30 1.64
C ARG A 50 2.23 14.82 1.67
N ALA A 51 1.81 15.32 2.83
CA ALA A 51 1.68 16.74 3.12
C ALA A 51 1.74 16.95 4.65
N PRO A 52 2.07 18.17 5.13
CA PRO A 52 2.04 18.47 6.56
C PRO A 52 0.68 18.13 7.19
N GLY A 53 0.71 17.36 8.28
CA GLY A 53 -0.51 16.94 9.00
C GLY A 53 -1.25 15.73 8.40
N VAL A 54 -0.76 15.15 7.29
CA VAL A 54 -1.35 13.95 6.68
C VAL A 54 -0.62 12.70 7.16
N ILE A 55 -1.39 11.71 7.63
CA ILE A 55 -0.88 10.39 8.04
C ILE A 55 -0.18 9.73 6.84
N GLN A 56 1.02 9.21 7.08
CA GLN A 56 1.81 8.50 6.08
C GLN A 56 1.63 7.00 6.24
N TYR A 57 1.44 6.30 5.13
CA TYR A 57 1.34 4.84 5.08
C TYR A 57 2.58 4.24 4.42
N ARG A 58 2.75 2.92 4.61
CA ARG A 58 3.97 2.17 4.30
C ARG A 58 4.46 2.35 2.86
N PHE A 59 3.56 2.37 1.90
CA PHE A 59 3.89 2.48 0.47
C PHE A 59 3.39 3.79 -0.14
N ASP A 60 3.25 4.85 0.66
CA ASP A 60 3.09 6.19 0.13
C ASP A 60 4.37 6.66 -0.58
N ALA A 61 4.24 7.63 -1.47
CA ALA A 61 5.37 8.27 -2.12
C ALA A 61 6.25 9.01 -1.09
N ALA A 62 7.57 8.78 -1.12
CA ALA A 62 8.52 9.38 -0.16
C ALA A 62 8.53 10.91 -0.21
N GLY A 63 8.41 11.50 -1.41
CA GLY A 63 8.36 12.94 -1.62
C GLY A 63 6.96 13.50 -1.81
N GLY A 64 5.92 12.64 -1.83
CA GLY A 64 4.57 13.04 -2.21
C GLY A 64 4.38 13.30 -3.70
N GLU A 65 5.26 12.79 -4.56
CA GLU A 65 5.22 13.00 -6.00
C GLU A 65 3.98 12.38 -6.68
N PHE A 66 3.38 11.35 -6.09
CA PHE A 66 2.04 10.82 -6.42
C PHE A 66 1.24 10.51 -5.14
N GLY A 67 -0.05 10.27 -5.29
CA GLY A 67 -0.91 9.81 -4.20
C GLY A 67 -1.16 8.31 -4.29
N VAL A 68 -1.45 7.68 -3.15
CA VAL A 68 -1.64 6.22 -3.05
C VAL A 68 -3.00 5.88 -2.46
N LEU A 69 -3.63 4.84 -3.01
CA LEU A 69 -4.90 4.30 -2.55
C LEU A 69 -4.68 2.84 -2.14
N TYR A 70 -5.17 2.49 -0.95
CA TYR A 70 -5.14 1.12 -0.44
C TYR A 70 -6.51 0.45 -0.62
N ALA A 71 -6.48 -0.77 -1.16
CA ALA A 71 -7.65 -1.60 -1.38
C ALA A 71 -7.28 -3.08 -1.20
N ALA A 72 -8.28 -3.92 -0.95
CA ALA A 72 -8.07 -5.35 -0.74
C ALA A 72 -9.09 -6.20 -1.51
N SER A 73 -8.76 -7.46 -1.75
CA SER A 73 -9.62 -8.41 -2.48
C SER A 73 -10.87 -8.84 -1.71
N SER A 74 -10.98 -8.49 -0.43
CA SER A 74 -12.12 -8.83 0.42
C SER A 74 -12.43 -7.75 1.44
N PHE A 75 -13.70 -7.69 1.84
CA PHE A 75 -14.14 -6.82 2.93
C PHE A 75 -13.42 -7.12 4.26
N ALA A 76 -13.22 -8.41 4.58
CA ALA A 76 -12.54 -8.82 5.81
C ALA A 76 -11.10 -8.29 5.88
N ALA A 77 -10.36 -8.36 4.76
CA ALA A 77 -9.03 -7.77 4.67
C ALA A 77 -9.06 -6.24 4.83
N CYS A 78 -10.02 -5.55 4.21
CA CYS A 78 -10.16 -4.11 4.45
C CYS A 78 -10.47 -3.78 5.92
N MET A 79 -11.31 -4.56 6.58
CA MET A 79 -11.64 -4.37 8.00
C MET A 79 -10.39 -4.58 8.87
N ALA A 80 -9.64 -5.64 8.61
CA ALA A 80 -8.37 -5.92 9.28
C ALA A 80 -7.40 -4.73 9.17
N GLU A 81 -7.19 -4.22 7.96
CA GLU A 81 -6.19 -3.18 7.67
C GLU A 81 -6.60 -1.75 8.03
N ALA A 82 -7.87 -1.39 7.80
CA ALA A 82 -8.35 -0.02 7.97
C ALA A 82 -8.94 0.25 9.36
N VAL A 83 -9.49 -0.78 10.02
CA VAL A 83 -10.28 -0.66 11.26
C VAL A 83 -9.68 -1.44 12.42
N ILE A 84 -9.01 -2.56 12.21
CA ILE A 84 -8.47 -3.35 13.33
C ILE A 84 -6.97 -3.10 13.56
N ARG A 85 -6.22 -2.83 12.49
CA ARG A 85 -4.76 -2.71 12.51
C ARG A 85 -4.30 -1.84 13.68
N GLU A 86 -3.33 -2.38 14.43
CA GLU A 86 -2.72 -1.80 15.63
C GLU A 86 -3.64 -1.58 16.84
N ARG A 87 -4.98 -1.55 16.69
CA ARG A 87 -5.90 -1.25 17.81
C ARG A 87 -5.96 -2.33 18.87
N PHE A 88 -5.90 -3.59 18.46
CA PHE A 88 -6.08 -4.73 19.38
C PHE A 88 -4.78 -5.48 19.70
N GLN A 89 -3.64 -4.96 19.24
CA GLN A 89 -2.35 -5.60 19.51
C GLN A 89 -2.06 -5.60 21.02
N GLY A 90 -1.86 -6.79 21.58
CA GLY A 90 -1.56 -6.97 23.01
C GLY A 90 -2.76 -6.86 23.96
N LEU A 91 -3.98 -6.66 23.46
CA LEU A 91 -5.19 -6.55 24.28
C LEU A 91 -5.84 -7.92 24.55
N ARG A 92 -6.64 -7.99 25.64
CA ARG A 92 -7.42 -9.18 26.01
C ARG A 92 -8.90 -8.96 25.73
N LEU A 93 -9.64 -10.05 25.55
CA LEU A 93 -11.09 -10.00 25.34
C LEU A 93 -11.83 -9.44 26.57
N PRO A 94 -12.96 -8.73 26.37
CA PRO A 94 -13.55 -8.39 25.07
C PRO A 94 -12.81 -7.25 24.36
N LEU A 95 -12.65 -7.37 23.04
CA LEU A 95 -12.12 -6.30 22.18
C LEU A 95 -13.29 -5.39 21.79
N LEU A 96 -13.23 -4.12 22.18
CA LEU A 96 -14.28 -3.14 21.94
C LEU A 96 -13.88 -2.19 20.82
N LEU A 97 -14.83 -1.89 19.94
CA LEU A 97 -14.69 -0.89 18.89
C LEU A 97 -15.75 0.18 19.09
N ASP A 98 -15.35 1.44 18.99
CA ASP A 98 -16.27 2.57 19.10
C ASP A 98 -17.22 2.63 17.89
N GLU A 99 -18.48 2.95 18.14
CA GLU A 99 -19.48 3.16 17.10
C GLU A 99 -19.09 4.33 16.18
N ASP A 100 -18.47 5.37 16.74
CA ASP A 100 -17.99 6.53 15.97
C ASP A 100 -16.87 6.15 14.97
N GLU A 101 -16.04 5.16 15.31
CA GLU A 101 -14.99 4.68 14.40
C GLU A 101 -15.61 3.93 13.20
N LEU A 102 -16.74 3.26 13.40
CA LEU A 102 -17.48 2.61 12.33
C LEU A 102 -18.29 3.61 11.50
N SER A 103 -19.02 4.51 12.15
CA SER A 103 -19.91 5.48 11.50
C SER A 103 -19.14 6.53 10.68
N SER A 104 -17.88 6.81 11.03
CA SER A 104 -16.99 7.72 10.28
C SER A 104 -16.39 7.12 9.00
N ARG A 105 -16.80 5.90 8.61
CA ARG A 105 -16.24 5.18 7.47
C ARG A 105 -17.30 4.76 6.46
N CYS A 106 -16.87 4.71 5.20
CA CYS A 106 -17.64 4.13 4.11
C CYS A 106 -16.89 2.94 3.53
N ILE A 107 -17.65 2.01 2.96
CA ILE A 107 -17.14 0.92 2.14
C ILE A 107 -17.61 1.09 0.70
N CYS A 108 -16.70 0.85 -0.22
CA CYS A 108 -16.99 0.81 -1.64
C CYS A 108 -16.30 -0.38 -2.30
N ARG A 109 -16.90 -0.82 -3.42
CA ARG A 109 -16.24 -1.70 -4.38
C ARG A 109 -15.75 -0.83 -5.52
N LEU A 110 -14.49 -1.01 -5.90
CA LEU A 110 -13.84 -0.28 -6.97
C LEU A 110 -14.07 -0.97 -8.31
N ALA A 111 -14.16 -0.18 -9.37
CA ALA A 111 -14.23 -0.60 -10.76
C ALA A 111 -13.39 0.35 -11.63
N VAL A 112 -13.06 -0.08 -12.85
CA VAL A 112 -12.39 0.75 -13.86
C VAL A 112 -13.35 0.93 -15.04
N ASP A 113 -13.60 2.17 -15.44
CA ASP A 113 -14.65 2.52 -16.41
C ASP A 113 -14.46 1.86 -17.79
N ASP A 114 -13.23 1.75 -18.27
CA ASP A 114 -12.90 1.11 -19.55
C ASP A 114 -12.71 -0.43 -19.43
N ARG A 115 -12.91 -0.98 -18.23
CA ARG A 115 -12.76 -2.41 -17.88
C ARG A 115 -11.38 -2.98 -18.22
N ARG A 116 -10.36 -2.14 -18.42
CA ARG A 116 -9.00 -2.64 -18.62
C ARG A 116 -8.52 -3.32 -17.32
N PRO A 117 -7.82 -4.45 -17.41
CA PRO A 117 -7.17 -5.02 -16.25
C PRO A 117 -6.09 -4.08 -15.69
N LEU A 118 -5.92 -4.10 -14.37
CA LEU A 118 -4.82 -3.40 -13.69
C LEU A 118 -3.56 -4.26 -13.75
N VAL A 119 -2.43 -3.66 -14.12
CA VAL A 119 -1.11 -4.30 -14.12
C VAL A 119 -0.38 -3.91 -12.84
N LEU A 120 -0.17 -4.86 -11.93
CA LEU A 120 0.45 -4.58 -10.63
C LEU A 120 1.81 -5.25 -10.51
N ALA A 121 2.74 -4.59 -9.83
CA ALA A 121 3.97 -5.21 -9.35
C ALA A 121 3.62 -6.30 -8.34
N ASP A 122 3.94 -7.55 -8.64
CA ASP A 122 3.69 -8.67 -7.73
C ASP A 122 4.82 -8.76 -6.70
N LEU A 123 4.53 -8.33 -5.47
CA LEU A 123 5.48 -8.36 -4.36
C LEU A 123 5.24 -9.54 -3.40
N THR A 124 4.40 -10.51 -3.79
CA THR A 124 4.10 -11.71 -2.99
C THR A 124 5.11 -12.84 -3.20
N GLY A 125 5.82 -12.81 -4.34
CA GLY A 125 6.83 -13.79 -4.73
C GLY A 125 8.24 -13.45 -4.22
N PRO A 126 9.28 -14.13 -4.77
CA PRO A 126 10.66 -13.85 -4.43
C PRO A 126 11.11 -12.44 -4.84
N LEU A 127 11.55 -11.64 -3.88
CA LEU A 127 11.89 -10.22 -4.05
C LEU A 127 13.38 -9.93 -4.29
N THR A 128 14.23 -10.95 -4.15
CA THR A 128 15.69 -10.82 -4.26
C THR A 128 16.14 -10.32 -5.63
N ALA A 129 15.39 -10.63 -6.69
CA ALA A 129 15.65 -10.11 -8.04
C ALA A 129 15.57 -8.57 -8.10
N LEU A 130 14.72 -7.94 -7.28
CA LEU A 130 14.62 -6.49 -7.17
C LEU A 130 15.64 -5.90 -6.18
N GLY A 131 16.33 -6.72 -5.39
CA GLY A 131 17.15 -6.26 -4.27
C GLY A 131 16.34 -5.91 -3.01
N MET A 132 15.08 -6.37 -2.96
CA MET A 132 14.17 -6.18 -1.85
C MET A 132 14.11 -7.45 -0.97
N ASP A 133 13.85 -7.27 0.32
CA ASP A 133 13.56 -8.37 1.25
C ASP A 133 12.40 -8.03 2.20
N ALA A 134 12.03 -9.00 3.03
CA ALA A 134 10.88 -8.92 3.93
C ALA A 134 10.91 -7.71 4.89
N ARG A 135 12.08 -7.13 5.18
CA ARG A 135 12.19 -5.99 6.09
C ARG A 135 11.45 -4.77 5.58
N VAL A 136 11.35 -4.60 4.25
CA VAL A 136 10.57 -3.51 3.64
C VAL A 136 9.08 -3.57 4.06
N PHE A 137 8.57 -4.75 4.41
CA PHE A 137 7.17 -4.92 4.83
C PHE A 137 7.00 -4.86 6.35
N SER A 138 8.07 -4.98 7.14
CA SER A 138 8.00 -5.12 8.59
C SER A 138 8.54 -3.94 9.38
N VAL A 139 9.37 -3.07 8.79
CA VAL A 139 9.89 -1.88 9.50
C VAL A 139 8.76 -0.96 9.96
N THR A 140 8.94 -0.33 11.12
CA THR A 140 7.96 0.59 11.71
C THR A 140 8.14 2.02 11.18
N ASP A 141 9.36 2.41 10.82
CA ASP A 141 9.62 3.63 10.07
C ASP A 141 9.33 3.39 8.58
N TYR A 142 8.39 4.13 8.03
CA TYR A 142 7.94 3.97 6.64
C TYR A 142 8.81 4.68 5.63
N LEU A 143 9.88 5.39 6.02
CA LEU A 143 10.75 6.06 5.05
C LEU A 143 11.37 5.10 4.03
N GLY A 144 11.92 3.97 4.47
CA GLY A 144 12.48 2.96 3.54
C GLY A 144 11.44 2.40 2.58
N PRO A 145 10.29 1.91 3.07
CA PRO A 145 9.19 1.45 2.22
C PRO A 145 8.61 2.53 1.30
N ASN A 146 8.57 3.79 1.75
CA ASN A 146 8.18 4.92 0.91
C ASN A 146 9.17 5.16 -0.25
N LEU A 147 10.48 5.06 0.02
CA LEU A 147 11.51 5.16 -1.02
C LEU A 147 11.36 4.04 -2.06
N TRP A 148 10.99 2.82 -1.63
CA TRP A 148 10.66 1.73 -2.55
C TRP A 148 9.43 2.02 -3.40
N SER A 149 8.37 2.59 -2.81
CA SER A 149 7.18 3.00 -3.57
C SER A 149 7.53 3.99 -4.68
N SER A 150 8.27 5.04 -4.32
CA SER A 150 8.79 6.05 -5.25
C SER A 150 9.67 5.44 -6.35
N ALA A 151 10.61 4.57 -5.98
CA ALA A 151 11.54 3.97 -6.92
C ALA A 151 10.85 3.00 -7.89
N LEU A 152 9.89 2.20 -7.43
CA LEU A 152 9.11 1.30 -8.28
C LEU A 152 8.24 2.09 -9.28
N HIS A 153 7.55 3.13 -8.81
CA HIS A 153 6.75 3.99 -9.67
C HIS A 153 7.61 4.69 -10.75
N ALA A 154 8.81 5.14 -10.39
CA ALA A 154 9.73 5.78 -11.34
C ALA A 154 10.37 4.78 -12.33
N ALA A 155 10.80 3.61 -11.85
CA ALA A 155 11.47 2.59 -12.67
C ALA A 155 10.51 1.88 -13.63
N PHE A 156 9.25 1.73 -13.26
CA PHE A 156 8.25 0.97 -14.01
C PHE A 156 6.98 1.79 -14.24
N PRO A 157 7.01 2.85 -15.06
CA PRO A 157 5.88 3.79 -15.23
C PRO A 157 4.62 3.17 -15.88
N TRP A 158 4.69 1.90 -16.28
CA TRP A 158 3.61 1.14 -16.91
C TRP A 158 2.80 0.28 -15.92
N ILE A 159 3.19 0.21 -14.64
CA ILE A 159 2.37 -0.45 -13.60
C ILE A 159 1.32 0.52 -13.06
N ASP A 160 0.17 -0.02 -12.69
CA ASP A 160 -0.93 0.70 -12.05
C ASP A 160 -0.82 0.71 -10.51
N GLY A 161 0.03 -0.14 -9.93
CA GLY A 161 0.20 -0.22 -8.48
C GLY A 161 1.00 -1.44 -8.00
N LEU A 162 0.90 -1.72 -6.70
CA LEU A 162 1.60 -2.81 -6.01
C LEU A 162 0.60 -3.88 -5.51
N TYR A 163 0.96 -5.15 -5.64
CA TYR A 163 0.19 -6.29 -5.13
C TYR A 163 0.93 -6.97 -3.97
N LEU A 164 0.28 -7.05 -2.81
CA LEU A 164 0.91 -7.43 -1.53
C LEU A 164 0.41 -8.75 -0.91
N GLY A 165 -0.60 -9.39 -1.51
CA GLY A 165 -1.15 -10.68 -1.05
C GLY A 165 -2.27 -10.56 -0.03
#